data_AF-A0A420E722-F1
#
_entry.id   AF-A0A420E722-F1
#
_cell.length_a   1.000
_cell.length_b   1.000
_cell.length_c   1.000
_cell.angle_alpha   90.00
_cell.angle_beta   90.00
_cell.angle_gamma   90.00
#
_symmetry.space_group_name_H-M   'P 1'
#
loop_
_entity.id
_entity.type
_entity.pdbx_description
1 polymer ?
#
loop_
_entity_poly.entity_id
_entity_poly.type
_entity_poly.pdbx_seq_one_letter_code
_entity_poly.pdbx_strand_id
1 'polypeptide(L)'
;MAAQFLPIIKVVAPYIAQIATAAIPAFTSKKEAPKSDEIKTDPIVTKQIEELQDAASKNANSVKVLAENLQQAIENIDIAAQKANKKITTYKIVIFLSLSLTIISLSTSLYLLLQ
;
A
#
# COMPACT_ATOMS: atom_id res chain seq x y z
N MET A 1 6.11 28.01 25.75
CA MET A 1 6.29 26.57 25.50
C MET A 1 7.69 26.19 25.02
N ALA A 2 8.43 27.01 24.25
CA ALA A 2 9.80 26.69 23.81
C ALA A 2 10.89 26.85 24.90
N ALA A 3 10.68 27.73 25.89
CA ALA A 3 11.66 28.04 26.93
C ALA A 3 11.97 26.88 27.91
N GLN A 4 11.09 25.88 28.02
CA GLN A 4 11.30 24.72 28.90
C GLN A 4 12.34 23.72 28.36
N PHE A 5 12.68 23.80 27.07
CA PHE A 5 13.68 22.94 26.42
C PHE A 5 15.08 23.56 26.37
N LEU A 6 15.22 24.85 26.73
CA LEU A 6 16.51 25.56 26.76
C LEU A 6 17.61 24.83 27.56
N PRO A 7 17.36 24.31 28.78
CA PRO A 7 18.41 23.63 29.54
C PRO A 7 18.82 22.31 28.90
N ILE A 8 17.88 21.59 28.27
CA ILE A 8 18.16 20.32 27.57
C ILE A 8 19.00 20.61 26.32
N ILE A 9 18.61 21.61 25.52
CA ILE A 9 19.38 22.02 24.33
C ILE A 9 20.79 22.47 24.74
N LYS A 10 20.95 23.18 25.86
CA LYS A 10 22.27 23.62 26.36
C LYS A 10 23.18 22.45 26.77
N VAL A 11 22.62 21.38 27.32
CA VAL A 11 23.37 20.17 27.70
C VAL A 11 23.74 19.33 26.46
N VAL A 12 22.87 19.28 25.46
CA VAL A 12 23.05 18.42 24.27
C VAL A 12 23.80 19.13 23.13
N ALA A 13 23.79 20.47 23.11
CA ALA A 13 24.50 21.30 22.15
C ALA A 13 25.98 20.93 21.92
N PRO A 14 26.83 20.71 22.94
CA PRO A 14 28.23 20.33 22.71
C PRO A 14 28.37 18.96 22.03
N TYR A 15 27.46 18.02 22.28
CA TYR A 15 27.47 16.70 21.66
C TYR A 15 26.98 16.76 20.21
N ILE A 16 25.96 17.56 19.92
CA ILE A 16 25.52 17.83 18.54
C ILE A 16 26.64 18.51 17.75
N ALA A 17 27.36 19.45 18.37
CA ALA A 17 28.52 20.08 17.75
C ALA A 17 29.62 19.05 17.44
N GLN A 18 29.97 18.16 18.37
CA GLN A 18 30.96 17.10 18.13
C GLN A 18 30.53 16.12 17.03
N ILE A 19 29.26 15.70 17.03
CA ILE A 19 28.69 14.83 15.99
C ILE A 19 28.72 15.55 14.65
N ALA A 20 28.36 16.83 14.60
CA ALA A 20 28.43 17.64 13.39
C ALA A 20 29.88 17.83 12.92
N THR A 21 30.83 18.12 13.81
CA THR A 21 32.25 18.28 13.43
C THR A 21 32.86 16.97 12.94
N ALA A 22 32.41 15.81 13.44
CA ALA A 22 32.87 14.51 12.96
C ALA A 22 32.16 14.06 11.67
N ALA A 23 30.85 14.32 11.56
CA ALA A 23 30.02 13.82 10.46
C ALA A 23 30.01 14.76 9.25
N ILE A 24 30.05 16.08 9.44
CA ILE A 24 30.05 17.06 8.33
C ILE A 24 31.22 16.77 7.38
N PRO A 25 32.48 16.60 7.82
CA PRO A 25 33.56 16.22 6.90
C PRO A 25 33.30 14.89 6.18
N ALA A 26 32.68 13.90 6.82
CA ALA A 26 32.36 12.64 6.15
C ALA A 26 31.34 12.80 5.00
N PHE A 27 30.49 13.83 5.05
CA PHE A 27 29.48 14.13 4.01
C PHE A 27 29.83 15.32 3.11
N THR A 28 30.74 16.22 3.53
CA THR A 28 31.14 17.44 2.80
C THR A 28 32.58 17.42 2.33
N SER A 29 33.42 16.48 2.78
CA SER A 29 34.72 16.27 2.17
C SER A 29 34.47 15.81 0.74
N LYS A 30 34.60 16.74 -0.20
CA LYS A 30 34.89 16.42 -1.58
C LYS A 30 36.10 15.49 -1.51
N LYS A 31 35.91 14.20 -1.84
CA LYS A 31 36.96 13.16 -1.84
C LYS A 31 38.27 13.84 -2.22
N GLU A 32 39.21 13.89 -1.28
CA GLU A 32 40.54 14.43 -1.58
C GLU A 32 40.99 13.72 -2.85
N ALA A 33 41.13 14.50 -3.92
CA ALA A 33 41.58 13.98 -5.18
C ALA A 33 42.92 13.29 -4.91
N PRO A 34 43.09 12.00 -5.28
CA PRO A 34 44.39 11.38 -5.18
C PRO A 34 45.37 12.24 -5.96
N LYS A 35 46.55 12.47 -5.38
CA LYS A 35 47.69 13.08 -6.07
C LYS A 35 48.14 12.14 -7.20
N SER A 36 47.41 12.15 -8.31
CA SER A 36 47.75 11.60 -9.63
C SER A 36 46.43 11.41 -10.40
N ASP A 37 46.09 12.37 -11.26
CA ASP A 37 45.35 12.30 -12.55
C ASP A 37 44.25 11.25 -12.89
N GLU A 38 43.80 10.38 -11.99
CA GLU A 38 42.92 9.25 -12.33
C GLU A 38 41.82 8.99 -11.30
N ILE A 39 41.05 10.01 -10.95
CA ILE A 39 39.61 9.78 -10.69
C ILE A 39 38.84 10.83 -11.47
N LYS A 40 38.94 10.75 -12.79
CA LYS A 40 37.78 11.09 -13.62
C LYS A 40 36.76 10.04 -13.21
N THR A 41 35.75 10.39 -12.42
CA THR A 41 34.52 9.58 -12.34
C THR A 41 34.17 9.29 -13.77
N ASP A 42 34.37 8.03 -14.18
CA ASP A 42 34.21 7.63 -15.56
C ASP A 42 32.82 8.10 -15.99
N PRO A 43 32.69 8.99 -17.00
CA PRO A 43 31.41 9.57 -17.39
C PRO A 43 30.35 8.49 -17.66
N ILE A 44 30.79 7.27 -17.99
CA ILE A 44 29.95 6.08 -18.12
C ILE A 44 29.27 5.71 -16.78
N VAL A 45 29.99 5.72 -15.65
CA VAL A 45 29.45 5.37 -14.33
C VAL A 45 28.44 6.41 -13.85
N THR A 46 28.71 7.70 -14.06
CA THR A 46 27.75 8.77 -13.74
C THR A 46 26.47 8.61 -14.54
N LYS A 47 26.58 8.31 -15.85
CA LYS A 47 25.44 8.07 -16.72
C LYS A 47 24.64 6.82 -16.30
N GLN A 48 25.31 5.73 -15.93
CA GLN A 48 24.63 4.52 -15.43
C GLN A 48 23.88 4.77 -14.12
N ILE A 49 24.42 5.59 -13.21
CA ILE A 49 23.72 5.96 -11.98
C ILE A 49 22.46 6.77 -12.30
N GLU A 50 22.53 7.70 -13.25
CA GLU A 50 21.37 8.48 -13.70
C GLU A 50 20.31 7.58 -14.34
N GLU A 51 20.71 6.66 -15.23
CA GLU A 51 19.80 5.68 -15.85
C GLU A 51 19.15 4.75 -14.81
N LEU A 52 19.90 4.31 -13.79
CA LEU A 52 19.35 3.49 -12.70
C LEU A 52 18.39 4.28 -11.81
N GLN A 53 18.67 5.56 -11.54
CA GLN A 53 17.79 6.43 -10.76
C GLN A 53 16.49 6.74 -11.50
N ASP A 54 16.56 6.98 -12.80
CA ASP A 54 15.37 7.16 -13.64
C ASP A 54 14.54 5.88 -13.70
N ALA A 55 15.17 4.72 -13.94
CA ALA A 55 14.51 3.43 -13.94
C ALA A 55 13.86 3.11 -12.58
N ALA A 56 14.56 3.37 -11.46
CA ALA A 56 14.03 3.17 -10.12
C ALA A 56 12.83 4.09 -9.84
N SER A 57 12.91 5.37 -10.23
CA SER A 57 11.81 6.33 -10.06
C SER A 57 10.59 5.93 -10.90
N LYS A 58 10.81 5.51 -12.14
CA LYS A 58 9.76 5.03 -13.04
C LYS A 58 9.10 3.76 -12.49
N ASN A 59 9.89 2.81 -11.99
CA ASN A 59 9.37 1.59 -11.37
C ASN A 59 8.56 1.89 -10.09
N ALA A 60 9.03 2.81 -9.24
CA ALA A 60 8.29 3.22 -8.05
C ALA A 60 6.92 3.81 -8.42
N ASN A 61 6.86 4.64 -9.46
CA ASN A 61 5.61 5.17 -9.99
C ASN A 61 4.70 4.06 -10.55
N SER A 62 5.26 3.10 -11.30
CA SER A 62 4.48 1.96 -11.82
C SER A 62 3.92 1.07 -10.71
N VAL A 63 4.70 0.80 -9.65
CA VAL A 63 4.23 0.04 -8.48
C VAL A 63 3.12 0.79 -7.74
N LYS A 64 3.23 2.11 -7.60
CA LYS A 64 2.17 2.94 -7.03
C LYS A 64 0.86 2.82 -7.84
N VAL A 65 0.94 3.00 -9.15
CA VAL A 65 -0.24 2.88 -10.04
C VAL A 65 -0.83 1.47 -9.97
N LEU A 66 0.01 0.43 -9.92
CA LEU A 66 -0.44 -0.95 -9.74
C LEU A 66 -1.18 -1.13 -8.42
N ALA A 67 -0.67 -0.57 -7.32
CA ALA A 67 -1.30 -0.64 -6.01
C ALA A 67 -2.65 0.09 -5.99
N GLU A 68 -2.75 1.28 -6.59
CA GLU A 68 -4.00 2.03 -6.73
C GLU A 68 -5.05 1.25 -7.54
N ASN A 69 -4.65 0.66 -8.68
CA ASN A 69 -5.53 -0.16 -9.50
C ASN A 69 -5.98 -1.43 -8.77
N LEU A 70 -5.08 -2.07 -8.01
CA LEU A 70 -5.42 -3.26 -7.23
C LEU A 70 -6.38 -2.92 -6.10
N GLN A 71 -6.17 -1.81 -5.40
CA GLN A 71 -7.10 -1.33 -4.38
C GLN A 71 -8.49 -1.13 -4.98
N GLN A 72 -8.58 -0.42 -6.11
CA GLN A 72 -9.85 -0.19 -6.79
C GLN A 72 -10.51 -1.49 -7.26
N ALA A 73 -9.73 -2.46 -7.75
CA ALA A 73 -10.24 -3.77 -8.14
C ALA A 73 -10.81 -4.55 -6.94
N ILE A 74 -10.10 -4.55 -5.81
CA ILE A 74 -10.55 -5.21 -4.57
C ILE A 74 -11.84 -4.56 -4.04
N GLU A 75 -11.92 -3.24 -4.01
CA GLU A 75 -13.13 -2.51 -3.60
C GLU A 75 -14.33 -2.86 -4.48
N ASN A 76 -14.12 -2.92 -5.80
CA ASN A 76 -15.17 -3.31 -6.74
C ASN A 76 -15.61 -4.78 -6.57
N ILE A 77 -14.66 -5.69 -6.31
CA ILE A 77 -14.94 -7.10 -6.02
C ILE A 77 -15.76 -7.22 -4.73
N ASP A 78 -15.40 -6.49 -3.68
CA ASP A 78 -16.13 -6.52 -2.41
C ASP A 78 -17.57 -6.02 -2.58
N ILE A 79 -17.77 -4.89 -3.28
CA ILE A 79 -19.10 -4.38 -3.60
C ILE A 79 -19.92 -5.41 -4.41
N ALA A 80 -19.29 -6.06 -5.39
CA ALA A 80 -19.96 -7.09 -6.19
C ALA A 80 -20.33 -8.32 -5.35
N ALA A 81 -19.43 -8.76 -4.46
CA ALA A 81 -19.65 -9.87 -3.54
C ALA A 81 -20.79 -9.56 -2.55
N GLN A 82 -20.81 -8.35 -1.97
CA GLN A 82 -21.91 -7.91 -1.09
C GLN A 82 -23.26 -7.91 -1.84
N LYS A 83 -23.31 -7.43 -3.08
CA LYS A 83 -24.52 -7.46 -3.91
C LYS A 83 -24.95 -8.90 -4.22
N ALA A 84 -24.01 -9.78 -4.55
CA ALA A 84 -24.28 -11.20 -4.80
C ALA A 84 -24.84 -11.89 -3.55
N ASN A 85 -24.23 -11.68 -2.38
CA ASN A 85 -24.70 -12.23 -1.12
C ASN A 85 -26.13 -11.77 -0.77
N LYS A 86 -26.46 -10.49 -0.97
CA LYS A 86 -27.83 -10.00 -0.79
C LYS A 86 -28.82 -10.74 -1.68
N LYS A 87 -28.50 -10.92 -2.97
CA LYS A 87 -29.34 -11.67 -3.91
C LYS A 87 -29.51 -13.13 -3.51
N ILE A 88 -28.44 -13.79 -3.07
CA ILE A 88 -28.49 -15.19 -2.59
C ILE A 88 -29.45 -15.31 -1.41
N THR A 89 -29.39 -14.39 -0.43
CA THR A 89 -30.31 -14.39 0.71
C THR A 89 -31.76 -14.22 0.25
N THR A 90 -32.03 -13.28 -0.65
CA THR A 90 -33.37 -13.09 -1.22
C THR A 90 -33.87 -14.36 -1.94
N TYR A 91 -33.02 -14.98 -2.78
CA TYR A 91 -33.39 -16.20 -3.49
C TYR A 91 -33.65 -17.37 -2.55
N LYS A 92 -32.88 -17.51 -1.46
CA LYS A 92 -33.15 -18.53 -0.43
C LYS A 92 -34.55 -18.37 0.16
N ILE A 93 -34.95 -17.13 0.50
CA ILE A 93 -36.29 -16.86 1.06
C ILE A 93 -37.37 -17.24 0.04
N VAL A 94 -37.20 -16.84 -1.23
CA VAL A 94 -38.16 -17.15 -2.30
C VAL A 94 -38.28 -18.66 -2.52
N ILE A 95 -37.17 -19.40 -2.48
CA ILE A 95 -37.18 -20.87 -2.58
C ILE A 95 -37.95 -21.50 -1.42
N PHE A 96 -37.71 -21.07 -0.18
CA PHE A 96 -38.44 -21.59 0.97
C PHE A 96 -39.94 -21.31 0.90
N LEU A 97 -40.33 -20.10 0.46
CA LEU A 97 -41.74 -19.74 0.25
C LEU A 97 -42.39 -20.59 -0.86
N SER A 98 -41.69 -20.81 -1.97
CA SER A 98 -42.19 -21.63 -3.07
C SER A 98 -42.34 -23.10 -2.65
N LEU A 99 -41.37 -23.62 -1.88
CA LEU A 99 -41.39 -24.98 -1.38
C LEU A 99 -42.55 -25.20 -0.41
N SER A 100 -42.76 -24.28 0.54
CA SER A 100 -43.88 -24.38 1.49
C SER A 100 -45.23 -24.32 0.77
N LEU A 101 -45.38 -23.42 -0.20
CA LEU A 101 -46.59 -23.33 -1.02
C LEU A 101 -46.85 -24.63 -1.81
N THR A 102 -45.80 -25.24 -2.36
CA THR A 102 -45.90 -26.52 -3.07
C THR A 102 -46.34 -27.64 -2.13
N ILE A 103 -45.78 -27.73 -0.93
CA ILE A 103 -46.16 -28.73 0.08
C ILE A 103 -47.64 -28.58 0.48
N ILE A 104 -48.09 -27.35 0.70
CA ILE A 104 -49.49 -27.06 1.02
C ILE A 104 -50.40 -27.51 -0.12
N SER A 105 -50.08 -27.13 -1.36
CA SER A 105 -50.87 -27.51 -2.54
C SER A 105 -50.94 -29.03 -2.73
N LEU A 106 -49.82 -29.73 -2.57
CA LEU A 106 -49.76 -31.19 -2.68
C LEU A 106 -50.57 -31.86 -1.57
N SER A 107 -50.48 -31.35 -0.33
CA SER A 107 -51.24 -31.87 0.81
C SER A 107 -52.74 -31.72 0.60
N THR A 108 -53.19 -30.55 0.13
CA THR A 108 -54.60 -30.32 -0.20
C THR A 108 -55.08 -31.24 -1.33
N SER A 109 -54.26 -31.42 -2.37
CA SER A 109 -54.60 -32.34 -3.47
C SER A 109 -54.73 -33.78 -3.00
N LEU A 110 -53.85 -34.24 -2.10
CA LEU A 110 -53.92 -35.59 -1.53
C LEU A 110 -55.14 -35.76 -0.63
N TYR A 111 -55.47 -34.74 0.17
CA TYR A 111 -56.66 -34.74 1.02
C TYR A 111 -57.94 -34.88 0.19
N LEU A 112 -58.05 -34.11 -0.90
CA LEU A 112 -59.20 -34.18 -1.81
C LEU A 112 -59.32 -35.52 -2.56
N LEU A 113 -58.21 -36.25 -2.75
CA LEU A 113 -58.24 -37.58 -3.38
C LEU A 113 -58.61 -38.71 -2.41
N LEU A 114 -58.40 -38.52 -1.10
CA LEU A 114 -58.62 -39.54 -0.07
C LEU A 114 -59.98 -39.42 0.64
N GLN A 115 -60.65 -38.28 0.53
CA GLN A 115 -62.01 -38.04 1.04
C GLN A 115 -63.06 -38.54 0.05
#